data_AF-A0A945U0S3-F1
#
_entry.id   AF-A0A945U0S3-F1
#
_cell.length_a   1.000
_cell.length_b   1.000
_cell.length_c   1.000
_cell.angle_alpha   90.00
_cell.angle_beta   90.00
_cell.angle_gamma   90.00
#
_symmetry.space_group_name_H-M   'P 1'
#
loop_
_entity.id
_entity.type
_entity.pdbx_description
1 polymer ?
#
loop_
_entity_poly.entity_id
_entity_poly.type
_entity_poly.pdbx_seq_one_letter_code
_entity_poly.pdbx_strand_id
1 'polypeptide(L)'
;MATDPLEAKATYDRVYQGSFYHGRSRTLVQALSAVHMALYYLAWKQMGVTVYKLLGSARTQHIRPYVTLYPGDIYDDSVQTILAETRRQAERAVDQGLRAVKVPVLFGAENDPGGVSDRTIVGFIEDCREMLDEIAPDLVLAADFGYCWWDWQAAAWRLKRLEDYDVYFAEAPLRHDDLRGTRGWRLYRRSELEKRSSQLAAGRCANGSNGALCPWSSQASAGRVASPN
;
A
#
# COMPACT_ATOMS: atom_id res chain seq x y z
N MET A 1 -24.56 -21.48 -15.02
CA MET A 1 -23.85 -22.19 -16.09
C MET A 1 -22.43 -22.46 -15.61
N ALA A 2 -21.97 -23.71 -15.72
CA ALA A 2 -20.56 -24.02 -15.50
C ALA A 2 -19.72 -23.27 -16.56
N THR A 3 -18.60 -22.70 -16.17
CA THR A 3 -17.66 -22.02 -17.08
C THR A 3 -16.28 -22.62 -16.89
N ASP A 4 -15.51 -22.71 -17.97
CA ASP A 4 -14.12 -23.16 -17.91
C ASP A 4 -13.31 -22.19 -17.05
N PRO A 5 -12.62 -22.65 -15.99
CA PRO A 5 -11.74 -21.81 -15.19
C PRO A 5 -10.64 -21.10 -15.98
N LEU A 6 -10.20 -21.63 -17.13
CA LEU A 6 -9.24 -20.99 -18.02
C LEU A 6 -9.80 -19.73 -18.70
N GLU A 7 -11.12 -19.62 -18.77
CA GLU A 7 -11.83 -18.45 -19.28
C GLU A 7 -12.17 -17.44 -18.17
N ALA A 8 -11.42 -17.41 -17.06
CA ALA A 8 -11.66 -16.53 -15.93
C ALA A 8 -11.86 -15.05 -16.33
N LYS A 9 -10.99 -14.54 -17.22
CA LYS A 9 -11.09 -13.16 -17.72
C LYS A 9 -12.36 -12.93 -18.54
N ALA A 10 -12.66 -13.82 -19.49
CA ALA A 10 -13.85 -13.70 -20.33
C ALA A 10 -15.13 -13.80 -19.49
N THR A 11 -15.12 -14.64 -18.45
CA THR A 11 -16.19 -14.76 -17.47
C THR A 11 -16.39 -13.46 -16.69
N TYR A 12 -15.30 -12.87 -16.19
CA TYR A 12 -15.34 -11.58 -15.51
C TYR A 12 -15.96 -10.52 -16.42
N ASP A 13 -15.46 -10.38 -17.64
CA ASP A 13 -15.93 -9.37 -18.60
C ASP A 13 -17.42 -9.57 -18.92
N ARG A 14 -17.86 -10.80 -19.15
CA ARG A 14 -19.28 -11.12 -19.43
C ARG A 14 -20.19 -10.79 -18.25
N VAL A 15 -19.81 -11.15 -17.02
CA VAL A 15 -20.63 -10.87 -15.83
C VAL A 15 -20.63 -9.38 -15.50
N TYR A 16 -19.48 -8.71 -15.63
CA TYR A 16 -19.36 -7.27 -15.43
C TYR A 16 -20.23 -6.48 -16.42
N GLN A 17 -20.20 -6.83 -17.71
CA GLN A 17 -21.05 -6.20 -18.72
C GLN A 17 -22.53 -6.57 -18.55
N GLY A 18 -22.83 -7.84 -18.22
CA GLY A 18 -24.21 -8.29 -18.01
C GLY A 18 -24.88 -7.65 -16.79
N SER A 19 -24.10 -7.27 -15.78
CA SER A 19 -24.58 -6.58 -14.58
C SER A 19 -24.55 -5.05 -14.70
N PHE A 20 -24.46 -4.50 -15.92
CA PHE A 20 -24.29 -3.08 -16.20
C PHE A 20 -25.18 -2.14 -15.37
N TYR A 21 -26.46 -2.49 -15.16
CA TYR A 21 -27.42 -1.61 -14.48
C TYR A 21 -27.17 -1.41 -12.98
N HIS A 22 -26.59 -2.41 -12.29
CA HIS A 22 -26.48 -2.39 -10.82
C HIS A 22 -25.13 -2.89 -10.29
N GLY A 23 -24.24 -3.35 -11.16
CA GLY A 23 -23.03 -4.10 -10.81
C GLY A 23 -21.71 -3.39 -11.05
N ARG A 24 -21.72 -2.15 -11.53
CA ARG A 24 -20.49 -1.47 -11.98
C ARG A 24 -19.55 -1.04 -10.84
N SER A 25 -19.98 -1.13 -9.58
CA SER A 25 -19.18 -0.74 -8.42
C SER A 25 -19.61 -1.49 -7.15
N ARG A 26 -18.87 -1.27 -6.05
CA ARG A 26 -19.23 -1.72 -4.69
C ARG A 26 -19.37 -3.25 -4.61
N THR A 27 -20.40 -3.72 -3.91
CA THR A 27 -20.59 -5.12 -3.49
C THR A 27 -20.53 -6.12 -4.63
N LEU A 28 -21.09 -5.79 -5.81
CA LEU A 28 -21.06 -6.73 -6.94
C LEU A 28 -19.64 -6.90 -7.48
N VAL A 29 -18.86 -5.82 -7.58
CA VAL A 29 -17.45 -5.90 -8.00
C VAL A 29 -16.63 -6.69 -6.99
N GLN A 30 -16.92 -6.56 -5.69
CA GLN A 30 -16.28 -7.36 -4.64
C GLN A 30 -16.60 -8.85 -4.79
N ALA A 31 -17.88 -9.20 -4.96
CA ALA A 31 -18.32 -10.59 -5.17
C ALA A 31 -17.72 -11.18 -6.47
N LEU A 32 -17.71 -10.40 -7.55
CA LEU A 32 -17.12 -10.80 -8.81
C LEU A 32 -15.60 -11.02 -8.69
N SER A 33 -14.91 -10.22 -7.88
CA SER A 33 -13.48 -10.40 -7.61
C SER A 33 -13.20 -11.70 -6.86
N ALA A 34 -14.04 -12.07 -5.88
CA ALA A 34 -13.93 -13.33 -5.17
C ALA A 34 -14.10 -14.54 -6.12
N VAL A 35 -15.11 -14.49 -7.00
CA VAL A 35 -15.33 -15.52 -8.03
C VAL A 35 -14.12 -15.59 -8.97
N HIS A 36 -13.59 -14.46 -9.42
CA HIS A 36 -12.45 -14.41 -10.32
C HIS A 36 -11.20 -15.05 -9.71
N MET A 37 -10.91 -14.77 -8.43
CA MET A 37 -9.82 -15.45 -7.70
C MET A 37 -10.05 -16.97 -7.59
N ALA A 38 -11.28 -17.40 -7.33
CA ALA A 38 -11.63 -18.82 -7.26
C ALA A 38 -11.44 -19.54 -8.62
N LEU A 39 -11.75 -18.87 -9.74
CA LEU A 39 -11.50 -19.42 -11.07
C LEU A 39 -9.99 -19.60 -11.33
N TYR A 40 -9.14 -18.64 -10.95
CA TYR A 40 -7.68 -18.83 -11.06
C TYR A 40 -7.16 -19.95 -10.16
N TYR A 41 -7.73 -20.13 -8.98
CA TYR A 41 -7.40 -21.27 -8.10
C TYR A 41 -7.75 -22.61 -8.77
N LEU A 42 -8.94 -22.71 -9.37
CA LEU A 42 -9.36 -23.91 -10.12
C LEU A 42 -8.50 -24.15 -11.35
N ALA A 43 -8.17 -23.10 -12.10
CA ALA A 43 -7.27 -23.18 -13.25
C ALA A 43 -5.87 -23.69 -12.85
N TRP A 44 -5.33 -23.22 -11.73
CA TRP A 44 -4.09 -23.77 -11.16
C TRP A 44 -4.21 -25.27 -10.85
N LYS A 45 -5.29 -25.69 -10.19
CA LYS A 45 -5.53 -27.09 -9.85
C LYS A 45 -5.64 -27.99 -11.09
N GLN A 46 -6.27 -27.50 -12.15
CA GLN A 46 -6.45 -28.25 -13.40
C GLN A 46 -5.15 -28.34 -14.23
N MET A 47 -4.42 -27.23 -14.34
CA MET A 47 -3.25 -27.14 -15.20
C MET A 47 -1.94 -27.58 -14.52
N GLY A 48 -1.91 -27.64 -13.19
CA GLY A 48 -0.70 -27.94 -12.43
C GLY A 48 0.37 -26.84 -12.50
N VAL A 49 0.02 -25.63 -12.97
CA VAL A 49 0.95 -24.49 -13.09
C VAL A 49 0.54 -23.34 -12.17
N THR A 50 1.52 -22.72 -11.52
CA THR A 50 1.29 -21.61 -10.57
C THR A 50 0.52 -20.45 -11.19
N VAL A 51 -0.34 -19.78 -10.39
CA VAL A 51 -1.21 -18.69 -10.87
C VAL A 51 -0.42 -17.57 -11.55
N TYR A 52 0.75 -17.18 -11.05
CA TYR A 52 1.54 -16.12 -11.69
C TYR A 52 1.99 -16.47 -13.13
N LYS A 53 2.14 -17.76 -13.46
CA LYS A 53 2.43 -18.21 -14.85
C LYS A 53 1.22 -18.01 -15.74
N LEU A 54 0.01 -18.31 -15.23
CA LEU A 54 -1.25 -18.02 -15.91
C LEU A 54 -1.44 -16.51 -16.18
N LEU A 55 -0.90 -15.66 -15.30
CA LEU A 55 -0.95 -14.20 -15.41
C LEU A 55 0.16 -13.59 -16.30
N GLY A 56 0.90 -14.39 -17.06
CA GLY A 56 1.96 -13.90 -17.95
C GLY A 56 3.38 -14.04 -17.41
N SER A 57 3.57 -14.88 -16.39
CA SER A 57 4.86 -15.20 -15.76
C SER A 57 5.54 -14.04 -15.01
N ALA A 58 6.53 -14.38 -14.21
CA ALA A 58 7.23 -13.42 -13.36
C ALA A 58 8.15 -12.51 -14.20
N ARG A 59 8.10 -11.21 -13.93
CA ARG A 59 9.03 -10.21 -14.49
C ARG A 59 10.22 -9.94 -13.57
N THR A 60 10.17 -10.42 -12.33
CA THR A 60 11.22 -10.28 -11.32
C THR A 60 11.42 -11.63 -10.63
N GLN A 61 12.62 -11.87 -10.09
CA GLN A 61 12.91 -13.10 -9.35
C GLN A 61 12.35 -13.05 -7.92
N HIS A 62 12.30 -11.86 -7.32
CA HIS A 62 11.83 -11.63 -5.96
C HIS A 62 10.90 -10.42 -5.90
N ILE A 63 10.04 -10.42 -4.88
CA ILE A 63 9.21 -9.29 -4.48
C ILE A 63 9.55 -8.95 -3.03
N ARG A 64 9.60 -7.66 -2.69
CA ARG A 64 9.72 -7.16 -1.31
C ARG A 64 8.34 -6.70 -0.87
N PRO A 65 7.71 -7.41 0.08
CA PRO A 65 6.49 -6.92 0.70
C PRO A 65 6.82 -5.81 1.71
N TYR A 66 5.78 -5.09 2.12
CA TYR A 66 5.76 -4.33 3.36
C TYR A 66 4.73 -4.95 4.30
N VAL A 67 4.86 -4.70 5.61
CA VAL A 67 3.88 -5.12 6.61
C VAL A 67 3.21 -3.89 7.24
N THR A 68 1.91 -3.97 7.48
CA THR A 68 1.19 -2.93 8.24
C THR A 68 1.35 -3.22 9.73
N LEU A 69 1.88 -2.26 10.49
CA LEU A 69 2.04 -2.31 11.94
C LEU A 69 0.74 -1.84 12.60
N TYR A 70 -0.25 -2.73 12.69
CA TYR A 70 -1.59 -2.37 13.14
C TYR A 70 -1.72 -2.49 14.66
N PRO A 71 -2.17 -1.43 15.37
CA PRO A 71 -2.25 -1.46 16.84
C PRO A 71 -3.33 -2.39 17.39
N GLY A 72 -4.28 -2.88 16.58
CA GLY A 72 -5.34 -3.76 17.07
C GLY A 72 -6.33 -3.00 17.94
N ASP A 73 -6.70 -3.59 19.07
CA ASP A 73 -7.73 -3.06 19.98
C ASP A 73 -7.26 -1.85 20.80
N ILE A 74 -5.96 -1.54 20.81
CA ILE A 74 -5.39 -0.38 21.54
C ILE A 74 -5.35 0.90 20.70
N TYR A 75 -6.13 0.98 19.61
CA TYR A 75 -6.14 2.14 18.72
C TYR A 75 -6.68 3.41 19.40
N ASP A 76 -7.46 3.26 20.48
CA ASP A 76 -7.98 4.37 21.30
C ASP A 76 -7.09 4.71 22.51
N ASP A 77 -6.00 3.97 22.73
CA ASP A 77 -5.07 4.24 23.82
C ASP A 77 -4.18 5.46 23.53
N SER A 78 -3.35 5.80 24.51
CA SER A 78 -2.36 6.88 24.35
C SER A 78 -1.43 6.60 23.16
N VAL A 79 -0.99 7.67 22.49
CA VAL A 79 0.01 7.61 21.41
C VAL A 79 1.26 6.83 21.83
N GLN A 80 1.67 6.96 23.10
CA GLN A 80 2.83 6.25 23.63
C GLN A 80 2.60 4.73 23.71
N THR A 81 1.39 4.30 24.08
CA THR A 81 1.01 2.87 24.07
C THR A 81 1.05 2.30 22.65
N ILE A 82 0.49 3.05 21.69
CA ILE A 82 0.47 2.68 20.27
C ILE A 82 1.90 2.61 19.72
N LEU A 83 2.76 3.56 20.05
CA LEU A 83 4.15 3.59 19.63
C LEU A 83 4.95 2.41 20.19
N ALA A 84 4.74 2.04 21.45
CA ALA A 84 5.39 0.89 22.06
C ALA A 84 5.01 -0.43 21.36
N GLU A 85 3.74 -0.62 21.02
CA GLU A 85 3.30 -1.78 20.24
C GLU A 85 3.84 -1.74 18.80
N THR A 86 3.87 -0.56 18.19
CA THR A 86 4.46 -0.36 16.85
C THR A 86 5.94 -0.75 16.84
N ARG A 87 6.70 -0.41 17.89
CA ARG A 87 8.10 -0.83 18.08
C ARG A 87 8.22 -2.35 18.09
N ARG A 88 7.43 -3.02 18.94
CA ARG A 88 7.45 -4.49 19.05
C ARG A 88 7.17 -5.17 17.71
N GLN A 89 6.22 -4.65 16.94
CA GLN A 89 5.91 -5.20 15.61
C GLN A 89 7.00 -4.89 14.58
N ALA A 90 7.63 -3.72 14.65
CA ALA A 90 8.74 -3.34 13.76
C ALA A 90 9.98 -4.21 13.99
N GLU A 91 10.36 -4.45 15.25
CA GLU A 91 11.46 -5.36 15.61
C GLU A 91 11.21 -6.77 15.04
N ARG A 92 9.99 -7.30 15.26
CA ARG A 92 9.60 -8.59 14.68
C ARG A 92 9.64 -8.59 13.14
N ALA A 93 9.25 -7.50 12.49
CA ALA A 93 9.29 -7.40 11.04
C ALA A 93 10.73 -7.44 10.53
N VAL A 94 11.65 -6.74 11.19
CA VAL A 94 13.08 -6.74 10.88
C VAL A 94 13.71 -8.11 11.11
N ASP A 95 13.37 -8.78 12.22
CA ASP A 95 13.80 -10.16 12.51
C ASP A 95 13.35 -11.16 11.43
N GLN A 96 12.20 -10.91 10.81
CA GLN A 96 11.68 -11.70 9.69
C GLN A 96 12.29 -11.32 8.33
N GLY A 97 13.23 -10.37 8.30
CA GLY A 97 13.90 -9.90 7.09
C GLY A 97 13.08 -8.91 6.26
N LEU A 98 11.99 -8.36 6.81
CA LEU A 98 11.22 -7.31 6.13
C LEU A 98 12.00 -5.99 6.17
N ARG A 99 11.87 -5.24 5.09
CA ARG A 99 12.59 -3.99 4.88
C ARG A 99 11.65 -2.81 4.59
N ALA A 100 10.36 -2.99 4.78
CA ALA A 100 9.36 -1.93 4.63
C ALA A 100 8.19 -2.17 5.58
N VAL A 101 7.71 -1.10 6.20
CA VAL A 101 6.58 -1.11 7.12
C VAL A 101 5.60 0.02 6.78
N LYS A 102 4.34 -0.16 7.16
CA LYS A 102 3.29 0.86 7.06
C LYS A 102 2.67 1.09 8.43
N VAL A 103 2.62 2.34 8.90
CA VAL A 103 1.97 2.70 10.17
C VAL A 103 0.60 3.35 9.90
N PRO A 104 -0.48 2.88 10.55
CA PRO A 104 -1.78 3.51 10.48
C PRO A 104 -1.93 4.63 11.51
N VAL A 105 -2.34 5.81 11.04
CA VAL A 105 -2.73 6.96 11.86
C VAL A 105 -4.24 6.92 12.05
N LEU A 106 -4.72 5.94 12.83
CA LEU A 106 -6.15 5.65 13.04
C LEU A 106 -6.65 5.97 14.46
N PHE A 107 -5.77 6.43 15.34
CA PHE A 107 -6.13 6.81 16.70
C PHE A 107 -6.99 8.08 16.71
N GLY A 108 -7.85 8.22 17.73
CA GLY A 108 -8.70 9.39 17.96
C GLY A 108 -9.77 9.69 16.90
N ALA A 109 -9.98 8.80 15.92
CA ALA A 109 -10.94 8.99 14.84
C ALA A 109 -12.39 8.68 15.23
N GLU A 110 -12.63 7.79 16.21
CA GLU A 110 -13.98 7.43 16.67
C GLU A 110 -14.47 8.28 17.85
N ASN A 111 -13.55 8.81 18.66
CA ASN A 111 -13.87 9.41 19.97
C ASN A 111 -13.70 10.94 20.07
N ASP A 112 -13.20 11.63 19.03
CA ASP A 112 -13.09 13.09 19.00
C ASP A 112 -13.79 13.70 17.76
N PRO A 113 -14.90 14.45 17.93
CA PRO A 113 -15.55 15.19 16.84
C PRO A 113 -14.65 16.22 16.15
N GLY A 114 -13.56 16.65 16.82
CA GLY A 114 -12.52 17.53 16.27
C GLY A 114 -11.39 16.79 15.55
N GLY A 115 -11.36 15.45 15.63
CA GLY A 115 -10.28 14.60 15.13
C GLY A 115 -8.96 14.79 15.88
N VAL A 116 -7.99 13.93 15.59
CA VAL A 116 -6.63 14.08 16.11
C VAL A 116 -6.00 15.36 15.57
N SER A 117 -5.40 16.15 16.47
CA SER A 117 -4.73 17.39 16.08
C SER A 117 -3.60 17.13 15.06
N ASP A 118 -3.41 18.04 14.11
CA ASP A 118 -2.34 17.94 13.13
C ASP A 118 -0.95 17.77 13.77
N ARG A 119 -0.74 18.42 14.93
CA ARG A 119 0.52 18.32 15.68
C ARG A 119 0.75 16.90 16.19
N THR A 120 -0.30 16.24 16.66
CA THR A 120 -0.23 14.86 17.13
C THR A 120 0.06 13.90 15.98
N ILE A 121 -0.54 14.11 14.80
CA ILE A 121 -0.27 13.29 13.60
C ILE A 121 1.20 13.42 13.18
N VAL A 122 1.69 14.66 13.07
CA VAL A 122 3.08 14.92 12.66
C VAL A 122 4.05 14.35 13.71
N GLY A 123 3.82 14.60 14.99
CA GLY A 123 4.64 14.07 16.07
C GLY A 123 4.65 12.54 16.12
N PHE A 124 3.52 11.88 15.86
CA PHE A 124 3.50 10.41 15.79
C PHE A 124 4.35 9.86 14.64
N ILE A 125 4.34 10.52 13.47
CA ILE A 125 5.18 10.10 12.33
C ILE A 125 6.65 10.36 12.62
N GLU A 126 6.98 11.48 13.27
CA GLU A 126 8.32 11.79 13.77
C GLU A 126 8.81 10.71 14.74
N ASP A 127 8.03 10.42 15.80
CA ASP A 127 8.32 9.38 16.78
C ASP A 127 8.50 8.01 16.10
N CYS A 128 7.63 7.66 15.15
CA CYS A 128 7.75 6.43 14.37
C CYS A 128 9.04 6.43 13.54
N ARG A 129 9.45 7.56 12.98
CA ARG A 129 10.67 7.61 12.16
C ARG A 129 11.91 7.43 13.03
N GLU A 130 12.02 8.18 14.12
CA GLU A 130 13.12 8.05 15.08
C GLU A 130 13.23 6.62 15.61
N MET A 131 12.10 6.04 16.04
CA MET A 131 12.02 4.65 16.50
C MET A 131 12.52 3.65 15.44
N LEU A 132 12.12 3.83 14.17
CA LEU A 132 12.55 2.92 13.10
C LEU A 132 14.01 3.11 12.73
N ASP A 133 14.55 4.33 12.82
CA ASP A 133 15.97 4.60 12.59
C ASP A 133 16.85 3.94 13.66
N GLU A 134 16.39 3.86 14.91
CA GLU A 134 17.06 3.09 15.97
C GLU A 134 17.07 1.58 15.69
N ILE A 135 15.96 1.03 15.19
CA ILE A 135 15.82 -0.41 14.92
C ILE A 135 16.59 -0.81 13.66
N ALA A 136 16.40 -0.05 12.58
CA ALA A 136 16.98 -0.31 11.26
C ALA A 136 16.93 0.97 10.40
N PRO A 137 18.05 1.72 10.28
CA PRO A 137 18.11 3.02 9.57
C PRO A 137 17.58 3.00 8.13
N ASP A 138 17.74 1.89 7.41
CA ASP A 138 17.31 1.74 6.02
C ASP A 138 15.85 1.22 5.87
N LEU A 139 15.07 1.20 6.96
CA LEU A 139 13.72 0.65 6.96
C LEU A 139 12.73 1.67 6.38
N VAL A 140 12.10 1.28 5.27
CA VAL A 140 11.13 2.11 4.55
C VAL A 140 9.86 2.27 5.38
N LEU A 141 9.46 3.51 5.62
CA LEU A 141 8.21 3.87 6.31
C LEU A 141 7.16 4.35 5.32
N ALA A 142 5.97 3.74 5.34
CA ALA A 142 4.77 4.29 4.74
C ALA A 142 3.75 4.66 5.83
N ALA A 143 2.85 5.59 5.53
CA ALA A 143 1.83 6.04 6.47
C ALA A 143 0.42 5.92 5.86
N ASP A 144 -0.54 5.45 6.64
CA ASP A 144 -1.95 5.36 6.28
C ASP A 144 -2.78 6.31 7.15
N PHE A 145 -3.37 7.33 6.55
CA PHE A 145 -4.04 8.43 7.26
C PHE A 145 -5.54 8.20 7.49
N GLY A 146 -6.09 7.05 7.09
CA GLY A 146 -7.46 6.68 7.44
C GLY A 146 -8.55 7.66 6.99
N TYR A 147 -8.30 8.45 5.94
CA TYR A 147 -9.20 9.50 5.44
C TYR A 147 -9.41 10.67 6.43
N CYS A 148 -8.39 11.02 7.21
CA CYS A 148 -8.49 12.04 8.26
C CYS A 148 -8.76 13.48 7.75
N TRP A 149 -8.47 13.79 6.48
CA TRP A 149 -8.69 15.14 5.93
C TRP A 149 -9.91 15.20 4.98
N TRP A 150 -10.69 16.26 5.16
CA TRP A 150 -11.86 16.59 4.34
C TRP A 150 -11.54 17.48 3.13
N ASP A 151 -10.39 18.16 3.16
CA ASP A 151 -9.99 19.15 2.18
C ASP A 151 -8.54 18.90 1.73
N TRP A 152 -8.30 19.03 0.43
CA TRP A 152 -7.01 18.66 -0.17
C TRP A 152 -5.90 19.65 0.18
N GLN A 153 -6.22 20.94 0.40
CA GLN A 153 -5.26 21.94 0.84
C GLN A 153 -4.83 21.64 2.27
N ALA A 154 -5.79 21.20 3.11
CA ALA A 154 -5.48 20.74 4.44
C ALA A 154 -4.47 19.59 4.38
N ALA A 155 -4.81 18.48 3.70
CA ALA A 155 -3.90 17.34 3.52
C ALA A 155 -2.52 17.76 2.95
N ALA A 156 -2.49 18.57 1.89
CA ALA A 156 -1.25 19.02 1.25
C ALA A 156 -0.34 19.81 2.20
N TRP A 157 -0.91 20.66 3.05
CA TRP A 157 -0.15 21.44 4.02
C TRP A 157 0.48 20.54 5.10
N ARG A 158 -0.18 19.46 5.50
CA ARG A 158 0.32 18.51 6.51
C ARG A 158 1.36 17.59 5.91
N LEU A 159 1.09 17.00 4.74
CA LEU A 159 2.04 16.15 4.04
C LEU A 159 3.37 16.86 3.73
N LYS A 160 3.36 18.20 3.55
CA LYS A 160 4.61 18.98 3.45
C LYS A 160 5.53 18.80 4.66
N ARG A 161 4.95 18.79 5.85
CA ARG A 161 5.69 18.71 7.12
C ARG A 161 6.23 17.31 7.36
N LEU A 162 5.71 16.32 6.64
CA LEU A 162 6.18 14.96 6.70
C LEU A 162 7.32 14.68 5.71
N GLU A 163 7.67 15.65 4.85
CA GLU A 163 8.78 15.52 3.89
C GLU A 163 10.13 15.33 4.60
N ASP A 164 10.27 15.85 5.84
CA ASP A 164 11.49 15.72 6.64
C ASP A 164 11.69 14.31 7.24
N TYR A 165 10.65 13.47 7.27
CA TYR A 165 10.67 12.13 7.91
C TYR A 165 10.77 10.96 6.92
N ASP A 166 11.15 11.23 5.67
CA ASP A 166 11.32 10.24 4.58
C ASP A 166 10.18 9.20 4.45
N VAL A 167 8.93 9.68 4.56
CA VAL A 167 7.76 8.81 4.37
C VAL A 167 7.64 8.41 2.89
N TYR A 168 7.70 7.12 2.61
CA TYR A 168 7.74 6.58 1.25
C TYR A 168 6.44 6.81 0.47
N PHE A 169 5.28 6.58 1.09
CA PHE A 169 3.98 7.01 0.55
C PHE A 169 3.00 7.38 1.66
N ALA A 170 2.09 8.29 1.33
CA ALA A 170 0.92 8.62 2.12
C ALA A 170 -0.32 7.93 1.54
N GLU A 171 -0.91 7.02 2.30
CA GLU A 171 -2.15 6.32 1.97
C GLU A 171 -3.37 7.01 2.60
N ALA A 172 -4.50 6.95 1.89
CA ALA A 172 -5.78 7.48 2.33
C ALA A 172 -5.75 8.89 2.96
N PRO A 173 -5.05 9.90 2.40
CA PRO A 173 -5.10 11.25 2.97
C PRO A 173 -6.50 11.89 2.82
N LEU A 174 -7.18 11.64 1.70
CA LEU A 174 -8.48 12.22 1.37
C LEU A 174 -9.51 11.13 1.14
N ARG A 175 -10.77 11.44 1.43
CA ARG A 175 -11.93 10.57 1.18
C ARG A 175 -11.87 9.99 -0.23
N HIS A 176 -12.16 8.69 -0.34
CA HIS A 176 -12.08 7.94 -1.58
C HIS A 176 -12.89 8.56 -2.74
N ASP A 177 -14.00 9.22 -2.43
CA ASP A 177 -14.88 9.83 -3.43
C ASP A 177 -14.40 11.22 -3.91
N ASP A 178 -13.43 11.85 -3.22
CA ASP A 178 -12.87 13.15 -3.61
C ASP A 178 -11.76 13.01 -4.66
N LEU A 179 -12.18 12.58 -5.86
CA LEU A 179 -11.31 12.49 -7.03
C LEU A 179 -10.78 13.86 -7.47
N ARG A 180 -11.54 14.94 -7.23
CA ARG A 180 -11.17 16.30 -7.60
C ARG A 180 -10.08 16.85 -6.68
N GLY A 181 -10.22 16.69 -5.38
CA GLY A 181 -9.18 17.07 -4.41
C GLY A 181 -7.93 16.22 -4.59
N THR A 182 -8.08 14.91 -4.85
CA THR A 182 -6.94 14.06 -5.22
C THR A 182 -6.22 14.59 -6.46
N ARG A 183 -6.94 15.04 -7.49
CA ARG A 183 -6.35 15.61 -8.70
C ARG A 183 -5.78 17.01 -8.48
N GLY A 184 -6.47 17.87 -7.73
CA GLY A 184 -6.03 19.22 -7.38
C GLY A 184 -4.73 19.20 -6.57
N TRP A 185 -4.66 18.29 -5.60
CA TRP A 185 -3.44 17.99 -4.86
C TRP A 185 -2.30 17.56 -5.77
N ARG A 186 -2.54 16.60 -6.69
CA ARG A 186 -1.52 16.15 -7.65
C ARG A 186 -1.00 17.21 -8.62
N LEU A 187 -1.77 18.28 -8.83
CA LEU A 187 -1.41 19.38 -9.72
C LEU A 187 -0.75 20.53 -8.95
N TYR A 188 -1.03 20.67 -7.66
CA TYR A 188 -0.59 21.80 -6.83
C TYR A 188 0.87 21.67 -6.34
N ARG A 189 1.45 20.46 -6.28
CA ARG A 189 2.88 20.27 -5.98
C ARG A 189 3.54 19.19 -6.81
N ARG A 190 4.88 19.19 -6.78
CA ARG A 190 5.78 18.21 -7.40
C ARG A 190 6.59 17.47 -6.31
N SER A 191 6.00 17.12 -5.17
CA SER A 191 6.78 16.46 -4.11
C SER A 191 6.95 14.97 -4.42
N GLU A 192 8.11 14.39 -4.09
CA GLU A 192 8.42 12.99 -4.40
C GLU A 192 7.49 12.00 -3.65
N LEU A 193 6.99 12.41 -2.48
CA LEU A 193 5.99 11.69 -1.68
C LEU A 193 4.70 11.37 -2.47
N GLU A 194 4.34 12.27 -3.39
CA GLU A 194 3.09 12.26 -4.16
C GLU A 194 3.07 11.24 -5.30
N LYS A 195 4.24 10.98 -5.92
CA LYS A 195 4.36 9.96 -6.98
C LYS A 195 4.01 8.57 -6.45
N ARG A 196 4.17 8.36 -5.14
CA ARG A 196 4.06 7.06 -4.47
C ARG A 196 2.73 6.88 -3.74
N SER A 197 2.00 7.96 -3.45
CA SER A 197 0.68 7.95 -2.82
C SER A 197 -0.45 7.66 -3.81
N SER A 198 -0.97 6.44 -3.78
CA SER A 198 -2.41 6.14 -3.96
C SER A 198 -2.71 4.68 -3.70
N GLN A 199 -3.85 4.41 -3.06
CA GLN A 199 -4.43 3.07 -2.95
C GLN A 199 -4.60 2.37 -4.30
N LEU A 200 -4.75 3.14 -5.40
CA LEU A 200 -4.88 2.62 -6.77
C LEU A 200 -3.58 2.67 -7.62
N ALA A 201 -2.43 3.13 -7.09
CA ALA A 201 -1.14 3.05 -7.80
C ALA A 201 -0.18 2.01 -7.23
N ALA A 202 -0.68 1.01 -6.51
CA ALA A 202 -0.02 -0.28 -6.49
C ALA A 202 -0.09 -0.90 -7.90
N GLY A 203 0.77 -0.44 -8.82
CA GLY A 203 0.89 -1.02 -10.17
C GLY A 203 1.31 -0.10 -11.32
N ARG A 204 1.40 1.23 -11.14
CA ARG A 204 1.94 2.10 -12.20
C ARG A 204 3.44 2.32 -12.03
N CYS A 205 4.25 1.38 -12.53
CA CYS A 205 5.57 1.74 -13.04
C CYS A 205 5.38 2.87 -14.05
N ALA A 206 5.98 4.03 -13.77
CA ALA A 206 6.00 5.13 -14.72
C ALA A 206 6.72 4.64 -15.99
N ASN A 207 5.96 4.41 -17.06
CA ASN A 207 6.50 4.28 -18.41
C ASN A 207 6.88 5.69 -18.88
N GLY A 208 7.98 6.21 -18.35
CA GLY A 208 8.64 7.43 -18.81
C GLY A 208 9.86 7.04 -19.63
N SER A 209 9.94 7.52 -20.87
CA SER A 209 10.96 7.24 -21.89
C SER A 209 12.37 7.75 -21.59
N ASN A 210 12.77 7.81 -20.32
CA ASN A 210 14.16 7.97 -19.90
C ASN A 210 14.50 6.80 -18.99
N GLY A 211 15.54 6.04 -19.35
CA GLY A 211 15.99 4.80 -18.69
C GLY A 211 16.50 4.95 -17.25
N ALA A 212 15.83 5.72 -16.41
CA ALA A 212 15.96 5.65 -14.97
C ALA A 212 15.19 4.39 -14.50
N LEU A 213 15.92 3.27 -14.51
CA LEU A 213 15.56 2.07 -13.78
C LEU A 213 15.04 2.45 -12.39
N CYS A 214 13.87 1.91 -12.04
CA CYS A 214 13.34 1.97 -10.68
C CYS A 214 14.50 1.62 -9.71
N PRO A 215 14.78 2.43 -8.66
CA PRO A 215 15.97 2.26 -7.82
C PRO A 215 16.09 0.85 -7.22
N TRP A 216 14.98 0.13 -7.18
CA TRP A 216 14.83 -1.28 -6.84
C TRP A 216 15.57 -2.32 -7.69
N SER A 217 16.09 -1.97 -8.86
CA SER A 217 16.77 -2.95 -9.74
C SER A 217 18.28 -2.93 -9.65
N SER A 218 18.89 -1.95 -8.96
CA SER A 218 20.33 -1.67 -9.07
C SER A 218 21.18 -2.03 -7.85
N GLN A 219 20.59 -2.57 -6.77
CA GLN A 219 21.34 -2.95 -5.57
C GLN A 219 21.08 -4.42 -5.18
N ALA A 220 21.51 -5.32 -6.05
CA ALA A 220 21.89 -6.67 -5.65
C ALA A 220 23.42 -6.72 -5.71
N SER A 221 24.06 -6.76 -4.53
CA SER A 221 25.49 -6.91 -4.36
C SER A 221 25.99 -8.15 -5.09
N ALA A 222 27.07 -7.98 -5.85
CA ALA A 222 27.78 -9.04 -6.55
C ALA A 222 28.41 -10.03 -5.55
N GLY A 223 27.64 -11.06 -5.18
CA GLY A 223 28.16 -12.27 -4.54
C GLY A 223 28.78 -13.17 -5.61
N ARG A 224 30.11 -13.28 -5.61
CA ARG A 224 30.88 -14.19 -6.47
C ARG A 224 30.39 -15.63 -6.29
N VAL A 225 29.86 -16.22 -7.36
CA VAL A 225 29.68 -17.66 -7.48
C VAL A 225 31.06 -18.29 -7.68
N ALA A 226 31.52 -19.09 -6.72
CA ALA A 226 32.63 -20.00 -6.94
C ALA A 226 32.12 -21.19 -7.77
N SER A 227 32.76 -21.44 -8.91
CA SER A 227 32.53 -22.60 -9.77
C SER A 227 33.11 -23.89 -9.15
N PRO A 228 32.62 -25.07 -9.56
CA PRO A 228 32.73 -26.30 -8.78
C PRO A 228 34.02 -27.08 -9.07
N ASN A 229 34.46 -27.84 -8.07
CA ASN A 229 35.11 -29.14 -8.21
C ASN A 229 34.39 -30.13 -7.31
#